data_AF-A0A352KUR6-F1
#
_entry.id   AF-A0A352KUR6-F1
#
_cell.length_a   1.000
_cell.length_b   1.000
_cell.length_c   1.000
_cell.angle_alpha   90.00
_cell.angle_beta   90.00
_cell.angle_gamma   90.00
#
_symmetry.space_group_name_H-M   'P 1'
#
loop_
_entity.id
_entity.type
_entity.pdbx_description
1 polymer ?
#
loop_
_entity_poly.entity_id
_entity_poly.type
_entity_poly.pdbx_seq_one_letter_code
_entity_poly.pdbx_strand_id
1 'polypeptide(L)'
;MSGVIWLRMLRWLLLVLHWDGVLPLLVWSLPGVLQELFPGRRGVVEFSAVVFPIVVFGWRYRVGLRVIAGNACGGAVRRLQRRVFFVGIFVRVLVDAVVMLSCLMPAAAAGGVWREMLIPLGIYVAAMLVAMYPGGIRRVV
;
A
#
# COMPACT_ATOMS: atom_id res chain seq x y z
N MET A 1 -18.41 -5.47 -26.62
CA MET A 1 -17.02 -5.70 -26.11
C MET A 1 -16.48 -4.56 -25.24
N SER A 2 -16.98 -3.32 -25.37
CA SER A 2 -16.59 -2.17 -24.53
C SER A 2 -16.99 -2.29 -23.05
N GLY A 3 -18.15 -2.87 -22.73
CA GLY A 3 -18.63 -2.99 -21.33
C GLY A 3 -17.76 -3.86 -20.42
N VAL A 4 -17.14 -4.92 -20.94
CA VAL A 4 -16.29 -5.84 -20.15
C VAL A 4 -14.95 -5.20 -19.80
N ILE A 5 -14.41 -4.35 -20.67
CA ILE A 5 -13.15 -3.63 -20.44
C ILE A 5 -13.36 -2.58 -19.35
N TRP A 6 -14.45 -1.83 -19.43
CA TRP A 6 -14.85 -0.85 -18.41
C TRP A 6 -15.04 -1.48 -17.03
N LEU A 7 -15.75 -2.62 -16.94
CA LEU A 7 -15.93 -3.34 -15.68
C LEU A 7 -14.60 -3.80 -15.06
N ARG A 8 -13.64 -4.25 -15.88
CA ARG A 8 -12.30 -4.65 -15.40
C ARG A 8 -11.49 -3.47 -14.90
N MET A 9 -11.53 -2.34 -15.60
CA MET A 9 -10.87 -1.09 -15.19
C MET A 9 -11.48 -0.52 -13.91
N LEU A 10 -12.81 -0.51 -13.79
CA LEU A 10 -13.50 0.01 -12.61
C LEU A 10 -13.21 -0.85 -11.38
N ARG A 11 -13.25 -2.18 -11.52
CA ARG A 11 -12.89 -3.11 -10.44
C ARG A 11 -11.42 -2.97 -10.03
N TRP A 12 -10.54 -2.71 -10.99
CA TRP A 12 -9.13 -2.41 -10.72
C TRP A 12 -8.96 -1.10 -9.94
N LEU A 13 -9.61 -0.03 -10.36
CA LEU A 13 -9.60 1.26 -9.64
C LEU A 13 -10.14 1.12 -8.22
N LEU A 14 -11.25 0.39 -8.05
CA LEU A 14 -11.82 0.13 -6.72
C LEU A 14 -10.90 -0.73 -5.86
N LEU A 15 -10.21 -1.71 -6.46
CA LEU A 15 -9.19 -2.50 -5.78
C LEU A 15 -8.06 -1.60 -5.29
N VAL A 16 -7.50 -0.76 -6.17
CA VAL A 16 -6.44 0.20 -5.83
C VAL A 16 -6.92 1.15 -4.73
N LEU A 17 -8.11 1.75 -4.88
CA LEU A 17 -8.66 2.71 -3.92
C LEU A 17 -8.94 2.07 -2.55
N HIS A 18 -9.53 0.88 -2.52
CA HIS A 18 -9.81 0.18 -1.26
C HIS A 18 -8.51 -0.29 -0.59
N TRP A 19 -7.55 -0.73 -1.39
CA TRP A 19 -6.25 -1.20 -0.93
C TRP A 19 -5.34 -0.09 -0.40
N ASP A 20 -5.37 1.07 -1.05
CA ASP A 20 -4.47 2.22 -0.80
C ASP A 20 -5.10 3.31 0.05
N GLY A 21 -6.43 3.32 0.19
CA GLY A 21 -7.18 4.25 1.03
C GLY A 21 -7.59 3.64 2.35
N VAL A 22 -8.42 2.59 2.33
CA VAL A 22 -9.10 2.08 3.54
C VAL A 22 -8.12 1.40 4.50
N LEU A 23 -7.31 0.48 3.98
CA LEU A 23 -6.38 -0.31 4.78
C LEU A 23 -5.33 0.53 5.51
N PRO A 24 -4.66 1.50 4.87
CA PRO A 24 -3.72 2.36 5.60
C PRO A 24 -4.41 3.32 6.56
N LEU A 25 -5.60 3.83 6.26
CA LEU A 25 -6.36 4.63 7.24
C LEU A 25 -6.66 3.82 8.52
N LEU A 26 -7.02 2.54 8.37
CA LEU A 26 -7.21 1.63 9.50
C LEU A 26 -5.90 1.39 10.28
N VAL A 27 -4.79 1.22 9.57
CA VAL A 27 -3.47 1.03 10.20
C VAL A 27 -3.03 2.30 10.94
N TRP A 28 -3.37 3.48 10.41
CA TRP A 28 -3.02 4.77 11.01
C TRP A 28 -3.92 5.15 12.19
N SER A 29 -5.17 4.69 12.23
CA SER A 29 -6.05 4.91 13.39
C SER A 29 -5.77 3.95 14.55
N LEU A 30 -5.14 2.81 14.25
CA LEU A 30 -4.84 1.75 15.22
C LEU A 30 -4.10 2.23 16.48
N PRO A 31 -3.04 3.08 16.41
CA PRO A 31 -2.33 3.55 17.59
C PRO A 31 -3.23 4.37 18.51
N GLY A 32 -4.12 5.20 17.96
CA GLY A 32 -5.08 5.99 18.73
C GLY A 32 -6.08 5.10 19.47
N VAL A 33 -6.66 4.12 18.77
CA VAL A 33 -7.59 3.15 19.37
C VAL A 33 -6.90 2.33 20.47
N LEU A 34 -5.65 1.90 20.26
CA LEU A 34 -4.90 1.13 21.26
C LEU A 34 -4.55 1.96 22.50
N GLN A 35 -4.28 3.26 22.34
CA GLN A 35 -4.04 4.15 23.47
C GLN A 35 -5.30 4.35 24.32
N GLU A 36 -6.48 4.44 23.68
CA GLU A 36 -7.76 4.52 24.39
C GLU A 36 -8.13 3.21 25.09
N LEU A 37 -7.86 2.07 24.46
CA LEU A 37 -8.24 0.75 24.99
C LEU A 37 -7.28 0.25 26.10
N PHE A 38 -6.01 0.62 26.05
CA PHE A 38 -4.98 0.19 27.01
C PHE A 38 -4.19 1.38 27.58
N PRO A 39 -4.84 2.26 28.37
CA PRO A 39 -4.18 3.42 28.95
C PRO A 39 -3.00 2.98 29.83
N GLY A 40 -1.83 3.61 29.63
CA GLY A 40 -0.62 3.37 30.41
C GLY A 40 0.28 2.21 29.94
N ARG A 41 -0.11 1.42 28.93
CA ARG A 41 0.71 0.33 28.39
C ARG A 41 1.41 0.69 27.08
N ARG A 42 2.40 1.59 27.15
CA ARG A 42 3.20 2.02 25.97
C ARG A 42 3.78 0.85 25.16
N GLY A 43 4.23 -0.20 25.84
CA GLY A 43 4.78 -1.38 25.17
C GLY A 43 3.81 -2.08 24.20
N VAL A 44 2.50 -2.02 24.44
CA VAL A 44 1.50 -2.60 23.51
C VAL A 44 1.41 -1.77 22.23
N VAL A 45 1.43 -0.45 22.35
CA VAL A 45 1.40 0.48 21.22
C VAL A 45 2.68 0.32 20.39
N GLU A 46 3.85 0.31 21.03
CA GLU A 46 5.14 0.11 20.36
C GLU A 46 5.24 -1.24 19.66
N PHE A 47 4.83 -2.32 20.33
CA PHE A 47 4.81 -3.66 19.75
C PHE A 47 3.87 -3.72 18.54
N SER A 48 2.67 -3.15 18.67
CA SER A 48 1.70 -3.09 17.56
C SER A 48 2.25 -2.27 16.38
N ALA A 49 2.98 -1.19 16.66
CA ALA A 49 3.57 -0.32 15.65
C ALA A 49 4.64 -1.01 14.81
N VAL A 50 5.24 -2.09 15.31
CA VAL A 50 6.20 -2.90 14.55
C VAL A 50 5.50 -4.08 13.87
N VAL A 51 4.65 -4.80 14.60
CA VAL A 51 4.04 -6.04 14.11
C VAL A 51 3.00 -5.77 13.02
N PHE A 52 2.15 -4.75 13.15
CA PHE A 52 1.10 -4.48 12.18
C PHE A 52 1.64 -4.16 10.78
N PRO A 53 2.61 -3.23 10.60
CA PRO A 53 3.17 -2.96 9.28
C PRO A 53 3.77 -4.20 8.61
N ILE A 54 4.41 -5.10 9.36
CA ILE A 54 4.98 -6.35 8.84
C ILE A 54 3.88 -7.30 8.36
N VAL A 55 2.83 -7.49 9.16
CA VAL A 55 1.69 -8.35 8.79
C VAL A 55 0.98 -7.80 7.56
N VAL A 56 0.71 -6.49 7.56
CA VAL A 56 0.06 -5.79 6.45
C VAL A 56 0.93 -5.85 5.19
N PHE A 57 2.24 -5.68 5.30
CA PHE A 57 3.18 -5.87 4.20
C PHE A 57 3.08 -7.27 3.60
N GLY A 58 3.15 -8.31 4.42
CA GLY A 58 3.06 -9.70 3.96
C GLY A 58 1.74 -10.00 3.27
N TRP A 59 0.63 -9.49 3.83
CA TRP A 59 -0.68 -9.56 3.21
C TRP A 59 -0.73 -8.86 1.85
N ARG A 60 -0.33 -7.58 1.78
CA ARG A 60 -0.30 -6.79 0.54
C ARG A 60 0.59 -7.45 -0.50
N TYR A 61 1.75 -7.96 -0.11
CA TYR A 61 2.66 -8.65 -1.02
C TYR A 61 1.99 -9.89 -1.64
N ARG A 62 1.42 -10.78 -0.82
CA ARG A 62 0.75 -12.01 -1.31
C ARG A 62 -0.44 -11.71 -2.19
N VAL A 63 -1.28 -10.76 -1.80
CA VAL A 63 -2.49 -10.46 -2.57
C VAL A 63 -2.13 -9.72 -3.86
N GLY A 64 -1.15 -8.79 -3.86
CA GLY A 64 -0.77 -8.09 -5.08
C GLY A 64 -0.01 -8.96 -6.08
N LEU A 65 0.76 -9.95 -5.60
CA LEU A 65 1.29 -11.00 -6.48
C LEU A 65 0.18 -11.80 -7.17
N ARG A 66 -0.93 -12.10 -6.47
CA ARG A 66 -2.10 -12.75 -7.08
C ARG A 66 -2.75 -11.87 -8.15
N VAL A 67 -2.85 -10.55 -7.91
CA VAL A 67 -3.35 -9.60 -8.92
C VAL A 67 -2.45 -9.59 -10.15
N ILE A 68 -1.14 -9.46 -9.98
CA ILE A 68 -0.16 -9.44 -11.09
C ILE A 68 -0.17 -10.77 -11.87
N ALA A 69 -0.35 -11.90 -11.18
CA ALA A 69 -0.47 -13.21 -11.84
C ALA A 69 -1.70 -13.30 -12.76
N GLY A 70 -2.79 -12.59 -12.40
CA GLY A 70 -4.02 -12.50 -13.19
C GLY A 70 -3.96 -11.50 -14.36
N ASN A 71 -2.93 -10.66 -14.46
CA ASN A 71 -2.80 -9.66 -15.52
C ASN A 71 -2.48 -10.30 -16.88
N ALA A 72 -3.09 -9.78 -17.94
CA ALA A 72 -2.92 -10.30 -19.31
C ALA A 72 -1.64 -9.75 -19.97
N CYS A 73 -0.51 -9.83 -19.27
CA CYS A 73 0.79 -9.32 -19.72
C CYS A 73 1.74 -10.48 -20.05
N GLY A 74 2.59 -10.29 -21.08
CA GLY A 74 3.65 -11.24 -21.42
C GLY A 74 4.68 -11.42 -20.29
N GLY A 75 5.45 -12.52 -20.33
CA GLY A 75 6.35 -12.91 -19.23
C GLY A 75 7.37 -11.84 -18.84
N ALA A 76 7.92 -11.08 -19.80
CA ALA A 76 8.86 -9.99 -19.54
C ALA A 76 8.20 -8.82 -18.78
N VAL A 77 7.04 -8.34 -19.25
CA VAL A 77 6.27 -7.27 -18.61
C VAL A 77 5.84 -7.70 -17.21
N ARG A 78 5.42 -8.96 -17.03
CA ARG A 78 5.03 -9.50 -15.71
C ARG A 78 6.20 -9.56 -14.72
N ARG A 79 7.43 -9.77 -15.18
CA ARG A 79 8.63 -9.67 -14.32
C ARG A 79 8.91 -8.23 -13.91
N LEU A 80 8.77 -7.28 -14.84
CA LEU A 80 8.91 -5.86 -14.55
C LEU A 80 7.84 -5.40 -13.54
N GLN A 81 6.57 -5.78 -13.75
CA GLN A 81 5.47 -5.50 -12.82
C GLN A 81 5.78 -5.99 -11.40
N ARG A 82 6.31 -7.21 -11.24
CA ARG A 82 6.71 -7.73 -9.93
C ARG A 82 7.83 -6.93 -9.27
N ARG A 83 8.83 -6.47 -10.03
CA ARG A 83 9.92 -5.65 -9.51
C ARG A 83 9.43 -4.27 -9.07
N VAL A 84 8.65 -3.60 -9.92
CA VAL A 84 8.07 -2.28 -9.62
C VAL A 84 7.11 -2.38 -8.42
N PHE A 85 6.31 -3.44 -8.36
CA PHE A 85 5.42 -3.73 -7.23
C PHE A 85 6.18 -3.86 -5.91
N PHE A 86 7.30 -4.60 -5.92
CA PHE A 86 8.14 -4.77 -4.74
C PHE A 86 8.70 -3.44 -4.26
N VAL A 87 9.22 -2.60 -5.17
CA VAL A 87 9.69 -1.24 -4.84
C VAL A 87 8.56 -0.41 -4.24
N GLY A 88 7.39 -0.40 -4.85
CA GLY A 88 6.24 0.36 -4.34
C GLY A 88 5.83 -0.11 -2.94
N ILE A 89 5.63 -1.41 -2.74
CA ILE A 89 5.28 -1.94 -1.41
C ILE A 89 6.36 -1.63 -0.36
N PHE A 90 7.64 -1.69 -0.73
CA PHE A 90 8.73 -1.35 0.19
C PHE A 90 8.66 0.11 0.64
N VAL A 91 8.49 1.03 -0.30
CA VAL A 91 8.26 2.46 0.00
C VAL A 91 7.02 2.63 0.88
N ARG A 92 5.94 1.88 0.64
CA ARG A 92 4.73 1.95 1.46
C ARG A 92 4.96 1.55 2.91
N VAL A 93 5.76 0.53 3.16
CA VAL A 93 6.12 0.12 4.54
C VAL A 93 6.91 1.20 5.25
N LEU A 94 7.85 1.85 4.56
CA LEU A 94 8.59 2.96 5.13
C LEU A 94 7.64 4.11 5.51
N VAL A 95 6.66 4.40 4.64
CA VAL A 95 5.63 5.40 4.93
C VAL A 95 4.80 5.01 6.16
N ASP A 96 4.28 3.78 6.20
CA ASP A 96 3.46 3.30 7.32
C ASP A 96 4.25 3.30 8.65
N ALA A 97 5.53 2.95 8.63
CA ALA A 97 6.42 2.99 9.80
C ALA A 97 6.66 4.42 10.30
N VAL A 98 6.94 5.37 9.40
CA VAL A 98 7.16 6.78 9.76
C VAL A 98 5.87 7.41 10.30
N VAL A 99 4.70 7.06 9.74
CA VAL A 99 3.41 7.54 10.27
C VAL A 99 3.15 6.97 11.67
N MET A 100 3.41 5.68 11.91
CA MET A 100 3.26 5.11 13.25
C MET A 100 4.25 5.71 14.25
N LEU A 101 5.49 5.99 13.84
CA LEU A 101 6.48 6.67 14.67
C LEU A 101 6.09 8.12 14.97
N SER A 102 5.47 8.83 14.01
CA SER A 102 5.05 10.22 14.21
C SER A 102 3.96 10.35 15.29
N CYS A 103 3.15 9.31 15.49
CA CYS A 103 2.19 9.25 16.62
C CYS A 103 2.87 9.22 18.01
N LEU A 104 4.16 8.86 18.08
CA LEU A 104 4.94 8.85 19.32
C LEU A 104 5.80 10.11 19.47
N MET A 105 5.96 10.91 18.41
CA MET A 105 6.79 12.11 18.42
C MET A 105 6.04 13.34 18.97
N PRO A 106 6.75 14.29 19.60
CA PRO A 106 6.16 15.57 19.99
C PRO A 106 5.68 16.36 18.75
N ALA A 107 4.54 17.05 18.86
CA ALA A 107 3.90 17.75 17.75
C ALA A 107 4.82 18.74 16.98
N ALA A 108 5.79 19.35 17.67
CA ALA A 108 6.78 20.25 17.08
C ALA A 108 7.68 19.58 16.03
N ALA A 109 7.93 18.27 16.15
CA ALA A 109 8.73 17.50 15.19
C ALA A 109 7.89 16.86 14.07
N ALA A 110 6.57 16.69 14.28
CA ALA A 110 5.69 15.98 13.34
C ALA A 110 5.33 16.82 12.10
N GLY A 111 5.27 18.15 12.23
CA GLY A 111 4.80 19.03 11.14
C GLY A 111 5.65 18.96 9.86
N GLY A 112 6.97 18.80 9.99
CA GLY A 112 7.87 18.65 8.83
C GLY A 112 7.73 17.31 8.12
N VAL A 113 7.46 16.24 8.88
CA VAL A 113 7.41 14.86 8.40
C VAL A 113 6.35 14.68 7.32
N TRP A 114 5.14 15.22 7.53
CA TRP A 114 4.02 15.08 6.59
C TRP A 114 4.31 15.65 5.20
N ARG A 115 5.07 16.74 5.11
CA ARG A 115 5.46 17.34 3.83
C ARG A 115 6.49 16.44 3.11
N GLU A 116 7.46 15.91 3.85
CA GLU A 116 8.47 15.00 3.29
C GLU A 116 7.87 13.64 2.89
N MET A 117 6.68 13.27 3.39
CA MET A 117 5.97 12.06 2.99
C MET A 117 5.31 12.14 1.60
N LEU A 118 5.13 13.33 1.04
CA LEU A 118 4.49 13.51 -0.27
C LEU A 118 5.28 12.83 -1.40
N ILE A 119 6.62 12.94 -1.35
CA ILE A 119 7.52 12.36 -2.35
C ILE A 119 7.44 10.82 -2.35
N PRO A 120 7.68 10.10 -1.23
CA PRO A 120 7.58 8.65 -1.20
C PRO A 120 6.16 8.16 -1.50
N LEU A 121 5.13 8.91 -1.11
CA LEU A 121 3.75 8.60 -1.49
C LEU A 121 3.53 8.72 -3.01
N GLY A 122 4.09 9.75 -3.65
CA GLY A 122 4.05 9.90 -5.11
C GLY A 122 4.77 8.75 -5.83
N ILE A 123 5.96 8.37 -5.36
CA ILE A 123 6.72 7.23 -5.88
C ILE A 123 5.91 5.94 -5.73
N TYR A 124 5.28 5.74 -4.58
CA TYR A 124 4.40 4.61 -4.32
C TYR A 124 3.25 4.53 -5.33
N VAL A 125 2.50 5.62 -5.49
CA VAL A 125 1.34 5.67 -6.40
C VAL A 125 1.79 5.41 -7.83
N ALA A 126 2.87 6.05 -8.29
CA ALA A 126 3.42 5.82 -9.62
C ALA A 126 3.82 4.35 -9.83
N ALA A 127 4.51 3.75 -8.85
CA ALA A 127 4.88 2.34 -8.89
C ALA A 127 3.64 1.43 -8.95
N MET A 128 2.60 1.70 -8.16
CA MET A 128 1.39 0.88 -8.16
C MET A 128 0.60 0.98 -9.46
N LEU A 129 0.49 2.17 -10.06
CA LEU A 129 -0.14 2.35 -11.36
C LEU A 129 0.54 1.50 -12.44
N VAL A 130 1.87 1.48 -12.47
CA VAL A 130 2.65 0.68 -13.43
C VAL A 130 2.54 -0.82 -13.10
N ALA A 131 2.71 -1.19 -11.83
CA ALA A 131 2.73 -2.59 -11.40
C ALA A 131 1.38 -3.29 -11.60
N MET A 132 0.28 -2.62 -11.28
CA MET A 132 -1.05 -3.20 -11.32
C MET A 132 -1.74 -3.06 -12.67
N TYR A 133 -1.12 -2.40 -13.66
CA TYR A 133 -1.70 -2.21 -14.98
C TYR A 133 -2.19 -3.56 -15.57
N PRO A 134 -3.49 -3.72 -15.86
CA PRO A 134 -4.07 -5.01 -16.22
C PRO A 134 -3.63 -5.55 -17.59
N GLY A 135 -2.94 -4.72 -18.39
CA GLY A 135 -2.56 -5.03 -19.76
C GLY A 135 -3.72 -4.85 -20.74
N GLY A 136 -3.41 -4.49 -21.98
CA GLY A 136 -4.37 -4.35 -23.07
C GLY A 136 -3.87 -5.04 -24.34
N ILE A 137 -4.73 -5.89 -24.90
CA ILE A 137 -4.65 -6.57 -26.20
C ILE A 137 -3.75 -7.82 -26.24
N ARG A 138 -4.40 -9.00 -26.14
CA ARG A 138 -3.90 -10.22 -26.80
C ARG A 138 -3.69 -9.88 -28.28
N ARG A 139 -2.45 -9.86 -28.76
CA ARG A 139 -2.24 -10.27 -30.15
C ARG A 139 -2.44 -11.78 -30.16
N VAL A 140 -3.61 -12.20 -30.62
CA VAL A 140 -3.79 -13.55 -31.15
C VAL A 140 -2.86 -13.58 -32.36
N VAL A 141 -1.71 -14.24 -32.21
CA VAL A 141 -0.92 -14.72 -33.34
C VAL A 141 -1.30 -16.18 -33.50
#